data_AF-A0A6C0DDK1-F1
#
_entry.id   AF-A0A6C0DDK1-F1
#
_cell.length_a   1.000
_cell.length_b   1.000
_cell.length_c   1.000
_cell.angle_alpha   90.00
_cell.angle_beta   90.00
_cell.angle_gamma   90.00
#
_symmetry.space_group_name_H-M   'P 1'
#
loop_
_entity.id
_entity.type
_entity.pdbx_description
1 polymer ?
#
loop_
_entity_poly.entity_id
_entity_poly.type
_entity_poly.pdbx_seq_one_letter_code
_entity_poly.pdbx_strand_id
1 'polypeptide(L)'
;MDDVIRTAKRHIENNDLYSLQDLYNELPTIDIYIDVPFVFQKVYLHACLRGATTITHWLTDSIFPTIDPIAQIALRQVFAYGRHLLQKHKAKHR
;
A
#
# COMPACT_ATOMS: atom_id res chain seq x y z
N MET A 1 7.55 13.25 0.66
CA MET A 1 6.43 12.30 0.37
C MET A 1 6.66 11.43 -0.87
N ASP A 2 6.97 12.01 -2.04
CA ASP A 2 7.16 11.24 -3.28
C ASP A 2 8.30 10.22 -3.22
N ASP A 3 9.37 10.52 -2.46
CA ASP A 3 10.50 9.59 -2.28
C ASP A 3 10.12 8.33 -1.51
N VAL A 4 9.26 8.45 -0.49
CA VAL A 4 8.73 7.31 0.27
C VAL A 4 7.90 6.42 -0.65
N ILE A 5 6.99 7.02 -1.43
CA ILE A 5 6.14 6.29 -2.38
C ILE A 5 7.00 5.61 -3.45
N ARG A 6 8.02 6.29 -3.97
CA ARG A 6 8.95 5.72 -4.96
C ARG A 6 9.71 4.52 -4.41
N THR A 7 10.16 4.61 -3.16
CA THR A 7 10.88 3.54 -2.47
C THR A 7 9.96 2.35 -2.18
N ALA A 8 8.76 2.61 -1.66
CA ALA A 8 7.74 1.59 -1.44
C ALA A 8 7.38 0.83 -2.73
N LYS A 9 7.21 1.53 -3.85
CA LYS A 9 6.96 0.91 -5.16
C LYS A 9 8.09 -0.03 -5.58
N ARG A 10 9.35 0.34 -5.33
CA ARG A 10 10.51 -0.51 -5.62
C ARG A 10 10.49 -1.79 -4.79
N HIS A 11 10.18 -1.70 -3.50
CA HIS A 11 10.05 -2.89 -2.65
C HIS A 11 8.91 -3.80 -3.12
N ILE A 12 7.78 -3.24 -3.57
CA ILE A 12 6.69 -4.01 -4.19
C ILE A 12 7.15 -4.74 -5.45
N GLU A 13 7.89 -4.07 -6.33
CA GLU A 13 8.41 -4.67 -7.57
C GLU A 13 9.39 -5.82 -7.29
N ASN A 14 10.14 -5.74 -6.18
CA ASN A 14 11.04 -6.78 -5.71
C ASN A 14 10.34 -7.84 -4.83
N ASN A 15 9.04 -7.71 -4.57
CA ASN A 15 8.29 -8.54 -3.62
C ASN A 15 8.91 -8.60 -2.20
N ASP A 16 9.53 -7.50 -1.79
CA ASP A 16 10.25 -7.37 -0.54
C ASP A 16 9.34 -6.76 0.54
N LEU A 17 8.61 -7.63 1.24
CA LEU A 17 7.70 -7.22 2.30
C LEU A 17 8.45 -6.67 3.53
N TYR A 18 9.61 -7.22 3.86
CA TYR A 18 10.35 -6.85 5.07
C TYR A 18 10.84 -5.40 4.98
N SER A 19 11.51 -5.04 3.88
CA SER A 19 11.95 -3.65 3.70
C SER A 19 10.78 -2.67 3.60
N LEU A 20 9.62 -3.12 3.10
CA LEU A 20 8.41 -2.30 3.09
C LEU A 20 7.85 -2.08 4.50
N GLN A 21 7.88 -3.11 5.36
CA GLN A 21 7.50 -3.00 6.77
C GLN A 21 8.40 -2.02 7.51
N ASP A 22 9.72 -2.14 7.34
CA ASP A 22 10.70 -1.24 7.94
C ASP A 22 10.45 0.21 7.50
N LEU A 23 10.23 0.44 6.20
CA LEU A 23 9.88 1.76 5.68
C LEU A 23 8.64 2.35 6.35
N TYR A 24 7.59 1.54 6.60
CA TYR A 24 6.37 2.01 7.26
C TYR A 24 6.58 2.31 8.75
N ASN A 25 7.43 1.54 9.43
CA ASN A 25 7.80 1.77 10.84
C ASN A 25 8.64 3.05 11.01
N GLU A 26 9.45 3.38 10.00
CA GLU A 26 10.30 4.58 10.00
C GLU A 26 9.56 5.86 9.57
N LEU A 27 8.33 5.78 9.04
CA LEU A 27 7.57 6.96 8.58
C LEU A 27 7.53 8.10 9.60
N PRO A 28 7.24 7.84 10.90
CA PRO A 28 7.21 8.91 11.90
C PRO A 28 8.58 9.56 12.14
N THR A 29 9.67 8.83 11.91
CA THR A 29 11.05 9.33 12.04
C THR A 29 11.50 10.09 10.80
N ILE A 30 11.02 9.70 9.62
CA ILE A 30 11.31 10.36 8.34
C ILE A 30 10.62 11.72 8.29
N ASP A 31 9.33 11.79 8.63
CA ASP A 31 8.55 13.03 8.61
C ASP A 31 7.28 12.90 9.46
N ILE A 32 7.16 13.70 10.51
CA ILE A 32 5.99 13.71 11.40
C ILE A 32 4.71 14.24 10.72
N TYR A 33 4.84 14.94 9.60
CA TYR A 33 3.73 15.50 8.83
C TYR A 33 3.35 14.64 7.62
N ILE A 34 3.90 13.43 7.52
CA ILE A 34 3.59 12.55 6.40
C ILE A 34 2.12 12.13 6.42
N ASP A 35 1.42 12.38 5.32
CA ASP A 35 0.06 11.91 5.12
C ASP A 35 0.08 10.40 4.79
N VAL A 36 0.09 9.61 5.86
CA VAL A 36 0.02 8.14 5.84
C VAL A 36 -1.17 7.63 5.02
N PRO A 37 -2.41 8.16 5.14
CA PRO A 37 -3.52 7.79 4.27
C PRO A 37 -3.20 7.87 2.77
N PHE A 38 -2.58 8.96 2.33
CA PHE A 38 -2.22 9.13 0.92
C PHE A 38 -1.11 8.18 0.49
N VAL A 39 -0.07 8.01 1.31
CA VAL A 39 0.99 7.02 1.04
C VAL A 39 0.38 5.62 0.91
N PHE A 40 -0.45 5.22 1.88
CA PHE A 40 -1.18 3.96 1.87
C PHE A 40 -1.97 3.76 0.58
N GLN A 41 -2.79 4.75 0.17
CA GLN A 41 -3.57 4.65 -1.06
C GLN A 41 -2.72 4.37 -2.28
N LYS A 42 -1.61 5.10 -2.45
CA LYS A 42 -0.72 4.97 -3.61
C LYS A 42 0.02 3.63 -3.62
N VAL A 43 0.51 3.20 -2.46
CA VAL A 43 1.25 1.95 -2.28
C VAL A 43 0.32 0.75 -2.47
N TYR A 44 -0.86 0.75 -1.85
CA TYR A 44 -1.86 -0.30 -1.99
C TYR A 44 -2.28 -0.52 -3.44
N LEU A 45 -2.64 0.55 -4.16
CA LEU A 45 -3.02 0.45 -5.56
C LEU A 45 -1.89 -0.10 -6.44
N HIS A 46 -0.64 0.30 -6.16
CA HIS A 46 0.50 -0.23 -6.89
C HIS A 46 0.72 -1.73 -6.60
N ALA A 47 0.60 -2.15 -5.34
CA ALA A 47 0.67 -3.57 -4.97
C ALA A 47 -0.43 -4.39 -5.66
N CYS A 48 -1.66 -3.86 -5.76
CA CYS A 48 -2.73 -4.48 -6.53
C CYS A 48 -2.41 -4.58 -8.02
N LEU A 49 -1.85 -3.52 -8.63
CA LEU A 49 -1.45 -3.52 -10.05
C LEU A 49 -0.36 -4.55 -10.35
N ARG A 50 0.56 -4.78 -9.41
CA ARG A 50 1.64 -5.76 -9.53
C ARG A 50 1.24 -7.18 -9.12
N GLY A 51 0.00 -7.36 -8.65
CA GLY A 51 -0.46 -8.68 -8.17
C GLY A 51 0.22 -9.15 -6.89
N ALA A 52 0.84 -8.25 -6.11
CA ALA A 52 1.59 -8.58 -4.90
C ALA A 52 0.66 -8.88 -3.73
N THR A 53 0.02 -10.06 -3.74
CA THR A 53 -1.07 -10.41 -2.82
C THR A 53 -0.65 -10.36 -1.35
N THR A 54 0.54 -10.86 -1.02
CA THR A 54 1.08 -10.85 0.34
C THR A 54 1.21 -9.42 0.87
N ILE A 55 1.74 -8.51 0.06
CA ILE A 55 1.87 -7.09 0.41
C ILE A 55 0.49 -6.44 0.55
N THR A 56 -0.45 -6.72 -0.35
CA THR A 56 -1.80 -6.16 -0.26
C THR A 56 -2.56 -6.61 1.00
N HIS A 57 -2.36 -7.86 1.43
CA HIS A 57 -2.94 -8.38 2.67
C HIS A 57 -2.32 -7.68 3.87
N TRP A 58 -0.99 -7.63 3.95
CA TRP A 58 -0.30 -6.93 5.04
C TRP A 58 -0.71 -5.46 5.15
N LEU A 59 -0.79 -4.73 4.03
CA LEU A 59 -1.29 -3.34 4.03
C LEU A 59 -2.71 -3.26 4.62
N THR A 60 -3.60 -4.17 4.23
CA THR A 60 -5.00 -4.18 4.68
C THR A 60 -5.14 -4.57 6.15
N ASP A 61 -4.35 -5.53 6.62
CA ASP A 61 -4.51 -6.12 7.95
C ASP A 61 -3.69 -5.38 9.01
N SER A 62 -2.55 -4.81 8.63
CA SER A 62 -1.60 -4.19 9.57
C SER A 62 -1.56 -2.66 9.47
N ILE A 63 -1.64 -2.07 8.27
CA ILE A 63 -1.49 -0.61 8.11
C ILE A 63 -2.85 0.09 8.10
N PHE A 64 -3.85 -0.44 7.40
CA PHE A 64 -5.15 0.21 7.32
C PHE A 64 -5.81 0.46 8.70
N PRO A 65 -5.74 -0.47 9.68
CA PRO A 65 -6.33 -0.23 11.01
C PRO A 65 -5.64 0.89 11.80
N THR A 66 -4.39 1.23 11.48
CA THR A 66 -3.63 2.30 12.18
C THR A 66 -3.92 3.69 11.62
N ILE A 67 -4.59 3.77 10.46
CA ILE A 67 -5.00 5.04 9.84
C ILE A 67 -6.18 5.62 10.63
N ASP A 68 -6.31 6.94 10.68
CA ASP A 68 -7.43 7.57 11.37
C ASP A 68 -8.80 7.12 10.81
N PRO A 69 -9.84 6.99 11.65
CA PRO A 69 -11.14 6.47 11.20
C PRO A 69 -11.81 7.26 10.09
N ILE A 70 -11.56 8.58 10.00
CA ILE A 70 -12.17 9.43 8.98
C ILE A 70 -11.54 9.13 7.62
N ALA A 71 -10.21 9.08 7.55
CA ALA A 71 -9.49 8.68 6.35
C ALA A 71 -9.78 7.22 5.96
N GLN A 72 -9.96 6.31 6.93
CA GLN A 72 -10.39 4.94 6.63
C GLN A 72 -11.70 4.89 5.82
N ILE A 73 -12.69 5.75 6.13
CA ILE A 73 -13.95 5.82 5.37
C ILE A 73 -13.65 6.16 3.90
N ALA A 74 -12.81 7.19 3.67
CA ALA A 74 -12.40 7.58 2.32
C ALA A 74 -11.60 6.49 1.61
N LEU A 75 -10.81 5.69 2.33
CA LEU A 75 -9.98 4.64 1.75
C LEU A 75 -10.75 3.35 1.42
N ARG A 76 -11.91 3.09 2.05
CA ARG A 76 -12.72 1.88 1.77
C ARG A 76 -13.11 1.76 0.29
N GLN A 77 -13.35 2.88 -0.40
CA GLN A 77 -13.66 2.87 -1.83
C GLN A 77 -12.49 2.35 -2.68
N VAL A 78 -11.25 2.54 -2.22
CA VAL A 78 -10.03 2.10 -2.90
C VAL A 78 -9.93 0.59 -2.95
N PHE A 79 -10.44 -0.13 -1.94
CA PHE A 79 -10.41 -1.58 -1.91
C PHE A 79 -11.23 -2.25 -3.01
N ALA A 80 -12.39 -1.67 -3.38
CA ALA A 80 -13.17 -2.19 -4.49
C ALA A 80 -12.39 -2.11 -5.80
N TYR A 81 -11.73 -0.97 -6.05
CA TYR A 81 -10.88 -0.79 -7.22
C TYR A 81 -9.63 -1.68 -7.17
N GLY A 82 -8.96 -1.79 -6.02
CA GLY A 82 -7.80 -2.67 -5.84
C GLY A 82 -8.11 -4.14 -6.13
N ARG A 83 -9.26 -4.64 -5.67
CA ARG A 83 -9.72 -6.00 -5.99
C ARG A 83 -9.94 -6.20 -7.49
N HIS A 84 -10.54 -5.22 -8.17
CA HIS A 84 -10.69 -5.25 -9.63
C HIS A 84 -9.33 -5.33 -10.35
N LEU A 85 -8.34 -4.54 -9.90
CA LEU A 85 -6.99 -4.57 -10.44
C LEU A 85 -6.30 -5.92 -10.24
N LEU A 86 -6.42 -6.52 -9.05
CA LEU A 86 -5.88 -7.85 -8.75
C LEU A 86 -6.49 -8.93 -9.65
N GLN A 87 -7.81 -8.89 -9.89
CA GLN A 87 -8.48 -9.82 -10.79
C GLN A 87 -8.00 -9.66 -12.24
N LYS A 88 -7.87 -8.41 -12.70
CA LYS A 88 -7.34 -8.10 -14.04
C LYS A 88 -5.90 -8.58 -14.21
N HIS A 89 -5.05 -8.41 -13.19
CA HIS A 89 -3.69 -8.92 -13.21
C HIS A 89 -3.67 -10.44 -13.32
N LYS A 90 -4.46 -11.15 -12.51
CA LYS A 90 -4.58 -12.62 -12.57
C LYS A 90 -5.07 -13.11 -13.94
N ALA A 91 -5.99 -12.39 -14.58
CA ALA A 91 -6.49 -12.75 -15.91
C ALA A 91 -5.45 -12.58 -17.02
N LYS A 92 -4.49 -11.66 -16.87
CA LYS A 92 -3.43 -11.42 -17.86
C LYS A 92 -2.32 -12.48 -17.83
N HIS A 93 -2.15 -13.16 -16.70
CA HIS A 93 -1.09 -14.15 -16.46
C HIS A 93 -1.61 -15.59 -16.38
N ARG A 94 -2.85 -15.84 -16.82
CA ARG A 94 -3.45 -17.15 -17.04
C ARG A 94 -3.33 -17.53 -18.52
#